data_AF-A0A0A0KZ84-F1
#
_entry.id   AF-A0A0A0KZ84-F1
#
_cell.length_a   1.000
_cell.length_b   1.000
_cell.length_c   1.000
_cell.angle_alpha   90.00
_cell.angle_beta   90.00
_cell.angle_gamma   90.00
#
_symmetry.space_group_name_H-M   'P 1'
#
loop_
_entity.id
_entity.type
_entity.pdbx_description
1 polymer ?
#
loop_
_entity_poly.entity_id
_entity_poly.type
_entity_poly.pdbx_seq_one_letter_code
_entity_poly.pdbx_strand_id
1 'polypeptide(L)'
;MGVRKIVSVDVIPKINEKFPSDDTLFLKFASSDLDSDGQEKALIEGVAKIHKKSDQKYNYAAKIEVPEGFGEIGAVIVELKEKSTERFIDTIFVTNLGGSTIVQGETDGLPGLIRRIYTYLVVLFSIIRLVFDSVIRCTKLWFRAPPQQASTTVGGLGSPLHANCSTSQNSVTFSCNSWVQPKNLIPDQRRIFFSTKIQVQNEELREAFMFQETKHSQR
;
A
#
# COMPACT_ATOMS: atom_id res chain seq x y z
N MET A 1 1.99 -8.09 26.16
CA MET A 1 0.62 -8.27 25.56
C MET A 1 0.71 -7.90 24.09
N GLY A 2 0.05 -8.61 23.17
CA GLY A 2 0.19 -8.37 21.73
C GLY A 2 -0.49 -7.08 21.26
N VAL A 3 -0.03 -6.55 20.12
CA VAL A 3 -0.65 -5.41 19.44
C VAL A 3 -1.65 -5.93 18.40
N ARG A 4 -2.91 -5.54 18.54
CA ARG A 4 -3.95 -5.87 17.55
C ARG A 4 -3.74 -5.05 16.28
N LYS A 5 -3.94 -5.67 15.12
CA LYS A 5 -3.88 -5.02 13.81
C LYS A 5 -5.07 -5.42 12.93
N ILE A 6 -5.49 -4.52 12.03
CA ILE A 6 -6.36 -4.85 10.90
C ILE A 6 -5.50 -5.07 9.68
N VAL A 7 -5.78 -6.16 8.98
CA VAL A 7 -5.27 -6.42 7.64
C VAL A 7 -6.41 -6.18 6.66
N SER A 8 -6.15 -5.42 5.61
CA SER A 8 -7.05 -5.23 4.47
C SER A 8 -6.37 -5.74 3.20
N VAL A 9 -7.07 -6.54 2.41
CA VAL A 9 -6.57 -7.10 1.15
C VAL A 9 -7.51 -6.67 0.02
N ASP A 10 -6.95 -6.00 -0.98
CA ASP A 10 -7.67 -5.64 -2.19
C ASP A 10 -7.49 -6.72 -3.25
N VAL A 11 -8.62 -7.25 -3.71
CA VAL A 11 -8.70 -8.31 -4.71
C VAL A 11 -9.45 -7.80 -5.94
N ILE A 12 -8.83 -7.89 -7.10
CA ILE A 12 -9.46 -7.53 -8.37
C ILE A 12 -10.16 -8.79 -8.92
N PRO A 13 -11.48 -8.75 -9.17
CA PRO A 13 -12.20 -9.88 -9.73
C PRO A 13 -11.82 -10.10 -11.20
N LYS A 14 -11.99 -11.32 -11.70
CA LYS A 14 -11.97 -11.55 -13.15
C LYS A 14 -13.19 -10.90 -13.80
N ILE A 15 -13.01 -10.46 -15.05
CA ILE A 15 -14.11 -9.91 -15.85
C ILE A 15 -15.23 -10.95 -15.93
N ASN A 16 -16.46 -10.54 -15.58
CA ASN A 16 -17.67 -11.36 -15.57
C ASN A 16 -17.70 -12.54 -14.58
N GLU A 17 -16.77 -12.62 -13.61
CA GLU A 17 -16.81 -13.67 -12.59
C GLU A 17 -17.83 -13.35 -11.51
N LYS A 18 -18.78 -14.27 -11.28
CA LYS A 18 -19.70 -14.19 -10.14
C LYS A 18 -18.96 -14.65 -8.88
N PHE A 19 -18.59 -13.69 -8.05
CA PHE A 19 -17.74 -13.94 -6.90
C PHE A 19 -18.49 -14.67 -5.76
N PRO A 20 -17.91 -15.72 -5.14
CA PRO A 20 -18.55 -16.44 -4.04
C PRO A 20 -18.77 -15.55 -2.80
N SER A 21 -19.92 -15.72 -2.13
CA SER A 21 -20.29 -14.93 -0.95
C SER A 21 -19.56 -15.33 0.33
N ASP A 22 -19.03 -16.55 0.38
CA ASP A 22 -18.32 -17.14 1.52
C ASP A 22 -16.86 -17.45 1.16
N ASP A 23 -16.20 -16.50 0.49
CA ASP A 23 -14.78 -16.65 0.18
C ASP A 23 -13.89 -16.13 1.30
N THR A 24 -12.74 -16.77 1.47
CA THR A 24 -11.78 -16.47 2.54
C THR A 24 -10.35 -16.59 2.04
N LEU A 25 -9.50 -15.66 2.48
CA LEU A 25 -8.06 -15.72 2.25
C LEU A 25 -7.36 -16.11 3.56
N PHE A 26 -6.44 -17.07 3.48
CA PHE A 26 -5.57 -17.41 4.60
C PHE A 26 -4.26 -16.63 4.44
N LEU A 27 -3.89 -15.90 5.47
CA LEU A 27 -2.72 -15.01 5.49
C LEU A 27 -1.77 -15.50 6.56
N LYS A 28 -0.48 -15.58 6.24
CA LYS A 28 0.59 -15.85 7.21
C LYS A 28 1.63 -14.76 7.13
N PHE A 29 1.98 -14.16 8.26
CA PHE A 29 2.88 -13.02 8.33
C PHE A 29 4.20 -13.43 8.96
N ALA A 30 5.30 -13.03 8.32
CA ALA A 30 6.64 -13.24 8.83
C ALA A 30 7.24 -11.93 9.32
N SER A 31 8.08 -12.02 10.35
CA SER A 31 8.85 -10.89 10.83
C SER A 31 10.07 -10.62 9.93
N SER A 32 10.48 -9.37 9.84
CA SER A 32 11.80 -9.00 9.32
C SER A 32 12.92 -9.32 10.30
N ASP A 33 12.57 -9.50 11.58
CA ASP A 33 13.51 -9.67 12.67
C ASP A 33 13.64 -11.15 13.05
N LEU A 34 14.85 -11.55 13.41
CA LEU A 34 15.14 -12.88 13.96
C LEU A 34 14.82 -12.93 15.46
N ASP A 35 14.62 -14.13 15.97
CA ASP A 35 14.51 -14.41 17.41
C ASP A 35 15.87 -14.29 18.12
N SER A 36 15.88 -14.55 19.43
CA SER A 36 17.09 -14.47 20.25
C SER A 36 18.18 -15.46 19.84
N ASP A 37 17.81 -16.54 19.17
CA ASP A 37 18.71 -17.59 18.71
C ASP A 37 19.19 -17.34 17.28
N GLY A 38 18.78 -16.22 16.67
CA GLY A 38 19.07 -15.88 15.28
C GLY A 38 18.23 -16.68 14.28
N GLN A 39 17.12 -17.28 14.70
CA GLN A 39 16.20 -18.02 13.84
C GLN A 39 14.97 -17.18 13.48
N GLU A 40 14.24 -17.57 12.44
CA GLU A 40 13.01 -16.90 12.06
C GLU A 40 11.92 -17.08 13.13
N LYS A 41 11.18 -16.00 13.40
CA LYS A 41 10.07 -16.04 14.34
C LYS A 41 8.88 -16.80 13.78
N ALA A 42 8.10 -17.43 14.67
CA ALA A 42 6.88 -18.14 14.31
C ALA A 42 5.89 -17.25 13.56
N LEU A 43 5.30 -17.77 12.48
CA LEU A 43 4.36 -17.01 11.64
C LEU A 43 3.09 -16.62 12.41
N ILE A 44 2.57 -15.43 12.13
CA ILE A 44 1.26 -15.00 12.62
C ILE A 44 0.23 -15.33 11.55
N GLU A 45 -0.85 -16.02 11.93
CA GLU A 45 -1.90 -16.39 11.00
C GLU A 45 -3.11 -15.45 11.09
N GLY A 46 -3.79 -15.25 9.96
CA GLY A 46 -5.01 -14.46 9.86
C GLY A 46 -5.94 -15.00 8.78
N VAL A 47 -7.24 -14.98 9.06
CA VAL A 47 -8.27 -15.36 8.07
C VAL A 47 -9.02 -14.10 7.65
N ALA A 48 -8.82 -13.70 6.40
CA ALA A 48 -9.48 -12.52 5.85
C ALA A 48 -10.81 -12.92 5.19
N LYS A 49 -11.88 -12.22 5.56
CA LYS A 49 -13.22 -12.38 4.99
C LYS A 49 -13.61 -11.14 4.21
N ILE A 50 -14.50 -11.29 3.25
CA ILE A 50 -15.02 -10.15 2.47
C ILE A 50 -15.68 -9.15 3.42
N HIS A 51 -15.18 -7.92 3.44
CA HIS A 51 -15.69 -6.81 4.24
C HIS A 51 -16.50 -5.83 3.39
N LYS A 52 -16.01 -5.50 2.18
CA LYS A 52 -16.70 -4.63 1.23
C LYS A 52 -16.60 -5.18 -0.20
N LYS A 53 -17.65 -4.93 -1.00
CA LYS A 53 -17.74 -5.34 -2.40
C LYS A 53 -17.91 -4.10 -3.28
N SER A 54 -17.18 -4.05 -4.38
CA SER A 54 -17.34 -3.09 -5.47
C SER A 54 -17.16 -3.84 -6.79
N ASP A 55 -17.70 -3.30 -7.87
CA ASP A 55 -17.57 -3.86 -9.22
C ASP A 55 -16.10 -3.92 -9.69
N GLN A 56 -15.23 -3.09 -9.09
CA GLN A 56 -13.81 -3.00 -9.46
C GLN A 56 -12.88 -3.77 -8.52
N LYS A 57 -13.19 -3.79 -7.22
CA LYS A 57 -12.34 -4.37 -6.17
C LYS A 57 -13.17 -4.94 -5.03
N TYR A 58 -12.70 -6.05 -4.48
CA TYR A 58 -13.20 -6.63 -3.24
C TYR A 58 -12.20 -6.36 -2.13
N ASN A 59 -12.69 -5.87 -1.00
CA ASN A 59 -11.87 -5.65 0.18
C ASN A 59 -12.13 -6.77 1.18
N TYR A 60 -11.10 -7.55 1.47
CA TYR A 60 -11.10 -8.55 2.54
C TYR A 60 -10.47 -7.96 3.78
N ALA A 61 -10.98 -8.31 4.96
CA ALA A 61 -10.42 -7.87 6.22
C ALA A 61 -10.17 -9.03 7.17
N ALA A 62 -9.03 -8.98 7.88
CA ALA A 62 -8.70 -9.84 9.00
C ALA A 62 -8.28 -9.00 10.21
N LYS A 63 -8.49 -9.53 11.42
CA LYS A 63 -7.88 -9.00 12.64
C LYS A 63 -6.80 -9.99 13.07
N ILE A 64 -5.60 -9.49 13.32
CA ILE A 64 -4.47 -10.29 13.80
C ILE A 64 -3.94 -9.70 15.10
N GLU A 65 -3.34 -10.54 15.93
CA GLU A 65 -2.63 -10.12 17.14
C GLU A 65 -1.14 -10.37 16.94
N VAL A 66 -0.36 -9.30 16.96
CA VAL A 66 1.09 -9.36 16.77
C VAL A 66 1.75 -9.43 18.14
N PRO A 67 2.51 -10.50 18.46
CA PRO A 67 3.16 -10.64 19.75
C PRO A 67 4.13 -9.49 20.03
N GLU A 68 4.29 -9.17 21.31
CA GLU A 68 5.34 -8.25 21.73
C GLU A 68 6.72 -8.84 21.40
N GLY A 69 7.63 -8.00 20.92
CA GLY A 69 8.93 -8.47 20.43
C GLY A 69 8.88 -9.21 19.09
N PHE A 70 7.72 -9.32 18.43
CA PHE A 70 7.65 -9.90 17.08
C PHE A 70 8.47 -9.11 16.07
N GLY A 71 8.52 -7.78 16.21
CA GLY A 71 9.23 -6.91 15.27
C GLY A 71 8.33 -6.37 14.16
N GLU A 72 8.95 -5.82 13.11
CA GLU A 72 8.22 -5.37 11.92
C GLU A 72 7.77 -6.56 11.07
N ILE A 73 6.56 -6.50 10.51
CA ILE A 73 6.09 -7.50 9.56
C ILE A 73 6.76 -7.24 8.21
N GLY A 74 7.56 -8.21 7.75
CA GLY A 74 8.36 -8.09 6.53
C GLY A 74 7.78 -8.80 5.31
N ALA A 75 7.08 -9.92 5.51
CA ALA A 75 6.50 -10.69 4.42
C ALA A 75 5.11 -11.23 4.79
N VAL A 76 4.33 -11.52 3.75
CA VAL A 76 3.01 -12.16 3.87
C VAL A 76 2.87 -13.26 2.82
N ILE A 77 2.43 -14.42 3.27
CA ILE A 77 2.01 -15.54 2.44
C ILE A 77 0.50 -15.47 2.29
N VAL A 78 0.00 -15.60 1.06
CA VAL A 78 -1.44 -15.66 0.77
C VAL A 78 -1.78 -17.04 0.23
N GLU A 79 -2.77 -17.68 0.85
CA GLU A 79 -3.29 -18.97 0.44
C GLU A 79 -4.80 -18.89 0.19
N LEU A 80 -5.25 -19.57 -0.87
CA LEU A 80 -6.67 -19.70 -1.19
C LEU A 80 -7.22 -21.04 -0.69
N LYS A 81 -8.52 -21.08 -0.43
CA LYS A 81 -9.24 -22.33 -0.16
C LYS A 81 -9.08 -23.30 -1.33
N GLU A 82 -9.01 -24.60 -1.05
CA GLU A 82 -8.73 -25.64 -2.05
C GLU A 82 -9.68 -25.63 -3.26
N LYS A 83 -10.96 -25.31 -3.06
CA LYS A 83 -11.97 -25.27 -4.14
C LYS A 83 -12.22 -23.87 -4.68
N SER A 84 -11.36 -22.90 -4.35
CA SER A 84 -11.46 -21.54 -4.87
C SER A 84 -10.94 -21.46 -6.31
N THR A 85 -11.41 -20.47 -7.06
CA THR A 85 -10.74 -20.00 -8.28
C THR A 85 -9.53 -19.13 -7.91
N GLU A 86 -8.58 -19.00 -8.83
CA GLU A 86 -7.44 -18.09 -8.65
C GLU A 86 -7.89 -16.63 -8.48
N ARG A 87 -7.13 -15.86 -7.69
CA ARG A 87 -7.46 -14.48 -7.31
C ARG A 87 -6.34 -13.53 -7.69
N PHE A 88 -6.66 -12.36 -8.25
CA PHE A 88 -5.67 -11.31 -8.44
C PHE A 88 -5.58 -10.47 -7.16
N ILE A 89 -4.47 -10.62 -6.44
CA ILE A 89 -4.17 -9.84 -5.23
C ILE A 89 -3.45 -8.58 -5.66
N ASP A 90 -4.08 -7.43 -5.42
CA ASP A 90 -3.58 -6.13 -5.83
C ASP A 90 -2.66 -5.55 -4.75
N THR A 91 -3.20 -5.35 -3.55
CA THR A 91 -2.45 -4.74 -2.43
C THR A 91 -2.92 -5.29 -1.09
N ILE A 92 -1.98 -5.43 -0.14
CA ILE A 92 -2.27 -5.77 1.26
C ILE A 92 -1.82 -4.61 2.16
N PHE A 93 -2.67 -4.20 3.08
CA PHE A 93 -2.41 -3.16 4.07
C PHE A 93 -2.52 -3.74 5.48
N VAL A 94 -1.54 -3.49 6.34
CA VAL A 94 -1.57 -3.86 7.75
C VAL A 94 -1.52 -2.59 8.58
N THR A 95 -2.49 -2.39 9.46
CA THR A 95 -2.67 -1.16 10.25
C THR A 95 -2.87 -1.46 11.73
N ASN A 96 -2.32 -0.63 12.62
CA ASN A 96 -2.47 -0.81 14.06
C ASN A 96 -3.91 -0.53 14.52
N LEU A 97 -4.45 -1.42 15.36
CA LEU A 97 -5.77 -1.31 15.96
C LEU A 97 -5.65 -0.69 17.36
N GLY A 98 -5.38 0.62 17.44
CA GLY A 98 -5.31 1.30 18.75
C GLY A 98 -4.48 2.57 18.90
N GLY A 99 -4.08 3.26 17.83
CA GLY A 99 -3.35 4.53 17.96
C GLY A 99 -3.63 5.50 16.80
N SER A 100 -4.25 6.63 17.14
CA SER A 100 -4.59 7.81 16.31
C SER A 100 -5.66 7.66 15.22
N THR A 101 -6.83 8.22 15.56
CA THR A 101 -7.85 8.86 14.70
C THR A 101 -8.20 8.17 13.39
N ILE A 102 -9.39 7.54 13.42
CA ILE A 102 -10.41 7.64 12.37
C ILE A 102 -10.27 8.96 11.60
N VAL A 103 -9.65 8.89 10.42
CA VAL A 103 -10.29 9.48 9.26
C VAL A 103 -11.13 8.35 8.68
N GLN A 104 -12.32 8.19 9.24
CA GLN A 104 -13.42 7.64 8.49
C GLN A 104 -13.71 8.67 7.40
N GLY A 105 -12.91 8.61 6.34
CA GLY A 105 -13.25 9.19 5.06
C GLY A 105 -14.38 8.35 4.49
N GLU A 106 -15.55 8.51 5.09
CA GLU A 106 -16.84 8.38 4.44
C GLU A 106 -16.78 9.32 3.22
N THR A 107 -16.29 8.81 2.09
CA THR A 107 -16.70 9.35 0.79
C THR A 107 -17.70 8.35 0.25
N ASP A 108 -18.95 8.61 0.62
CA ASP A 108 -20.13 8.08 -0.02
C ASP A 108 -19.91 8.05 -1.53
N GLY A 109 -20.31 6.93 -2.13
CA GLY A 109 -20.11 6.67 -3.54
C GLY A 109 -20.68 7.81 -4.39
N LEU A 110 -19.81 8.52 -5.11
CA LEU A 110 -20.14 9.15 -6.39
C LEU A 110 -18.87 9.45 -7.23
N PRO A 111 -18.05 8.47 -7.67
CA PRO A 111 -16.73 8.77 -8.25
C PRO A 111 -16.70 8.93 -9.79
N GLY A 112 -17.83 8.89 -10.49
CA GLY A 112 -17.86 9.08 -11.94
C GLY A 112 -18.14 10.52 -12.36
N LEU A 113 -19.22 11.10 -11.82
CA LEU A 113 -19.74 12.39 -12.27
C LEU A 113 -19.01 13.57 -11.63
N ILE A 114 -18.71 13.50 -10.33
CA ILE A 114 -18.02 14.58 -9.61
C ILE A 114 -16.59 14.75 -10.11
N ARG A 115 -15.88 13.64 -10.42
CA ARG A 115 -14.55 13.71 -11.04
C ARG A 115 -14.60 14.38 -12.41
N ARG A 116 -15.60 14.08 -13.24
CA ARG A 116 -15.81 14.73 -14.54
C ARG A 116 -16.12 16.22 -14.41
N ILE A 117 -17.01 16.58 -13.47
CA ILE A 117 -17.34 17.98 -13.19
C ILE A 117 -16.09 18.72 -12.71
N TYR A 118 -15.32 18.14 -11.79
CA TYR A 118 -14.11 18.78 -11.28
C TYR A 118 -13.04 18.94 -12.36
N THR A 119 -12.81 17.93 -13.20
CA THR A 119 -11.92 18.07 -14.37
C THR A 119 -12.42 19.15 -15.33
N TYR A 120 -13.73 19.22 -15.61
CA TYR A 120 -14.30 20.23 -16.49
C TYR A 120 -14.19 21.64 -15.91
N LEU A 121 -14.42 21.81 -14.60
CA LEU A 121 -14.27 23.09 -13.90
C LEU A 121 -12.82 23.55 -13.87
N VAL A 122 -11.85 22.66 -13.62
CA VAL A 122 -10.42 23.01 -13.65
C VAL A 122 -9.98 23.43 -15.04
N VAL A 123 -10.42 22.72 -16.10
CA VAL A 123 -10.13 23.09 -17.49
C VAL A 123 -10.80 24.42 -17.86
N LEU A 124 -12.06 24.61 -17.49
CA LEU A 124 -12.79 25.86 -17.70
C LEU A 124 -12.09 27.04 -17.01
N PHE A 125 -11.61 26.85 -15.77
CA PHE A 125 -10.89 27.88 -15.03
C PHE A 125 -9.54 28.21 -15.66
N SER A 126 -8.83 27.22 -16.20
CA SER A 126 -7.60 27.43 -16.99
C SER A 126 -7.86 28.21 -18.28
N ILE A 127 -8.97 27.93 -18.97
CA ILE A 127 -9.39 28.69 -20.17
C ILE A 127 -9.76 30.13 -19.78
N ILE A 128 -10.51 30.32 -18.70
CA ILE A 128 -10.86 31.66 -18.19
C ILE A 128 -9.59 32.44 -17.82
N ARG A 129 -8.62 31.82 -17.12
CA ARG A 129 -7.31 32.43 -16.83
C ARG A 129 -6.57 32.84 -18.11
N LEU A 130 -6.57 31.99 -19.14
CA LEU A 130 -5.97 32.29 -20.44
C LEU A 130 -6.62 33.50 -21.13
N VAL A 131 -7.96 33.60 -21.07
CA VAL A 131 -8.69 34.75 -21.63
C VAL A 131 -8.43 36.00 -20.79
N PHE A 132 -8.43 35.89 -19.46
CA PHE A 132 -8.15 37.02 -18.56
C PHE A 132 -6.71 37.54 -18.72
N ASP A 133 -5.71 36.67 -18.88
CA ASP A 133 -4.33 37.04 -19.19
C ASP A 133 -4.18 37.66 -20.60
N SER A 134 -5.09 37.32 -21.52
CA SER A 134 -5.16 37.96 -22.84
C SER A 134 -5.73 39.38 -22.73
N VAL A 135 -6.76 39.58 -21.91
CA VAL A 135 -7.37 40.90 -21.64
C VAL A 135 -6.46 41.79 -20.79
N ILE A 136 -5.77 41.25 -19.77
CA ILE A 136 -4.84 42.00 -18.93
C ILE A 136 -3.55 42.38 -19.69
N ARG A 137 -3.14 41.61 -20.71
CA ARG A 137 -2.03 42.00 -21.60
C ARG A 137 -2.35 43.22 -22.47
N CYS A 138 -3.62 43.52 -22.73
CA CYS A 138 -4.03 44.73 -23.42
C CYS A 138 -4.02 45.98 -22.53
N THR A 139 -4.11 45.85 -21.21
CA THR A 139 -4.16 47.02 -20.30
C THR A 139 -2.81 47.40 -19.69
N LYS A 140 -1.77 46.58 -19.85
CA LYS A 140 -0.44 46.78 -19.25
C LYS A 140 0.63 47.29 -20.22
N LEU A 141 0.22 47.96 -21.29
CA LEU A 141 1.10 48.57 -22.30
C LEU A 141 1.36 50.07 -22.12
N TRP A 142 0.93 50.68 -20.99
CA TRP A 142 1.01 52.14 -20.82
C TRP A 142 1.76 52.67 -19.61
N PHE A 143 2.46 51.84 -18.82
CA PHE A 143 3.41 52.37 -17.85
C PHE A 143 4.60 51.43 -17.67
N ARG A 144 5.73 51.77 -18.29
CA ARG A 144 7.04 51.17 -18.01
C ARG A 144 8.02 52.29 -17.68
N ALA A 145 8.39 52.39 -16.41
CA ALA A 145 9.58 53.11 -15.96
C ALA A 145 10.75 52.11 -15.82
N PRO A 146 12.00 52.51 -16.10
CA PRO A 146 13.22 51.75 -15.79
C PRO A 146 13.76 52.18 -14.39
N PRO A 147 14.92 51.71 -13.88
CA PRO A 147 15.77 50.55 -14.19
C PRO A 147 16.13 49.74 -12.91
N GLN A 148 16.98 48.72 -13.05
CA GLN A 148 18.26 48.56 -12.35
C GLN A 148 18.61 47.10 -12.03
N GLN A 149 19.87 46.79 -12.34
CA GLN A 149 20.59 45.57 -12.07
C GLN A 149 20.89 45.46 -10.57
N ALA A 150 20.86 44.24 -10.04
CA ALA A 150 21.59 43.91 -8.83
C ALA A 150 22.06 42.46 -8.90
N SER A 151 23.38 42.31 -9.08
CA SER A 151 24.14 41.13 -8.65
C SER A 151 24.08 41.03 -7.12
N THR A 152 23.94 39.82 -6.57
CA THR A 152 24.63 39.46 -5.32
C THR A 152 24.83 37.95 -5.25
N THR A 153 26.09 37.53 -5.34
CA THR A 153 26.64 36.27 -4.82
C THR A 153 26.63 36.28 -3.30
N VAL A 154 26.15 35.22 -2.64
CA VAL A 154 26.71 34.79 -1.35
C VAL A 154 26.53 33.28 -1.20
N GLY A 155 27.64 32.58 -0.93
CA GLY A 155 27.64 31.17 -0.54
C GLY A 155 27.17 30.97 0.90
N GLY A 156 26.67 29.77 1.18
CA GLY A 156 26.26 29.34 2.51
C GLY A 156 26.48 27.83 2.65
N LEU A 157 27.57 27.48 3.31
CA LEU A 157 27.91 26.15 3.81
C LEU A 157 26.97 25.82 4.98
N GLY A 158 26.28 24.69 4.91
CA GLY A 158 25.36 24.21 5.94
C GLY A 158 25.37 22.68 6.03
N SER A 159 25.75 22.20 7.21
CA SER A 159 26.02 20.82 7.63
C SER A 159 24.93 19.77 7.34
N PRO A 160 25.29 18.47 7.31
CA PRO A 160 24.33 17.39 7.13
C PRO A 160 23.41 17.29 8.35
N LEU A 161 22.11 17.52 8.12
CA LEU A 161 21.09 17.16 9.08
C LEU A 161 21.05 15.63 9.18
N HIS A 162 21.54 15.15 10.32
CA HIS A 162 21.29 13.81 10.83
C HIS A 162 19.77 13.67 10.96
N ALA A 163 19.13 13.07 9.96
CA ALA A 163 17.72 12.72 10.03
C ALA A 163 17.56 11.62 11.07
N ASN A 164 17.12 12.01 12.26
CA ASN A 164 16.61 11.10 13.26
C ASN A 164 15.34 10.45 12.67
N CYS A 165 15.49 9.30 12.02
CA CYS A 165 14.39 8.48 11.49
C CYS A 165 13.61 7.86 12.66
N SER A 166 12.77 8.66 13.32
CA SER A 166 11.66 8.15 14.12
C SER A 166 10.47 7.91 13.19
N THR A 167 10.56 6.87 12.36
CA THR A 167 9.46 6.50 11.47
C THR A 167 8.35 5.86 12.30
N SER A 168 7.40 6.66 12.77
CA SER A 168 6.07 6.15 13.13
C SER A 168 5.36 5.73 11.85
N GLN A 169 5.74 4.58 11.29
CA GLN A 169 4.99 3.95 10.21
C GLN A 169 4.03 2.96 10.87
N ASN A 170 2.87 3.46 11.28
CA ASN A 170 1.80 2.66 11.88
C ASN A 170 1.12 1.71 10.87
N SER A 171 1.57 1.72 9.61
CA SER A 171 1.05 0.90 8.53
C SER A 171 2.17 0.25 7.71
N VAL A 172 1.96 -1.01 7.31
CA VAL A 172 2.80 -1.75 6.38
C VAL A 172 1.99 -2.03 5.11
N THR A 173 2.61 -1.84 3.94
CA THR A 173 1.98 -2.06 2.64
C THR A 173 2.76 -3.11 1.85
N PHE A 174 2.03 -3.97 1.15
CA PHE A 174 2.57 -4.97 0.22
C PHE A 174 1.95 -4.74 -1.16
N SER A 175 2.78 -4.36 -2.13
CA SER A 175 2.36 -4.20 -3.53
C SER A 175 2.46 -5.55 -4.24
N CYS A 176 1.35 -6.28 -4.32
CA CYS A 176 1.33 -7.68 -4.73
C CYS A 176 1.27 -7.83 -6.26
N ASN A 177 0.29 -7.18 -6.90
CA ASN A 177 0.04 -7.19 -8.35
C ASN A 177 0.19 -8.59 -8.99
N SER A 178 -0.38 -9.63 -8.35
CA SER A 178 -0.13 -11.01 -8.76
C SER A 178 -1.37 -11.89 -8.62
N TRP A 179 -1.53 -12.81 -9.57
CA TRP A 179 -2.48 -13.92 -9.44
C TRP A 179 -2.02 -14.87 -8.35
N VAL A 180 -2.90 -15.33 -7.47
CA VAL A 180 -2.65 -16.41 -6.49
C VAL A 180 -3.53 -17.58 -6.87
N GLN A 181 -2.97 -18.79 -6.88
CA GLN A 181 -3.66 -20.01 -7.26
C GLN A 181 -3.99 -20.87 -6.03
N PRO A 182 -5.07 -21.65 -6.06
CA PRO A 182 -5.39 -22.59 -4.99
C PRO A 182 -4.36 -23.73 -4.95
N LYS A 183 -4.07 -24.21 -3.73
CA LYS A 183 -3.04 -25.23 -3.47
C LYS A 183 -3.26 -26.55 -4.19
N ASN A 184 -4.51 -26.90 -4.49
CA ASN A 184 -4.84 -28.15 -5.17
C ASN A 184 -4.34 -28.19 -6.63
N LEU A 185 -4.13 -27.03 -7.26
CA LEU A 185 -3.61 -26.96 -8.62
C LEU A 185 -2.08 -27.08 -8.63
N ILE A 186 -1.41 -26.49 -7.63
CA ILE A 186 0.05 -26.49 -7.50
C ILE A 186 0.42 -26.59 -6.01
N PRO A 187 0.69 -27.80 -5.49
CA PRO A 187 0.83 -28.03 -4.04
C PRO A 187 2.03 -27.31 -3.42
N ASP A 188 3.10 -27.10 -4.20
CA ASP A 188 4.36 -26.50 -3.72
C ASP A 188 4.46 -24.99 -3.99
N GLN A 189 3.46 -24.37 -4.64
CA GLN A 189 3.52 -22.95 -4.99
C GLN A 189 2.71 -22.09 -4.02
N ARG A 190 3.37 -21.62 -2.97
CA ARG A 190 2.85 -20.56 -2.07
C ARG A 190 3.34 -19.20 -2.55
N ARG A 191 2.45 -18.21 -2.58
CA ARG A 191 2.83 -16.85 -3.01
C ARG A 191 3.18 -16.00 -1.82
N ILE A 192 4.43 -15.54 -1.85
CA ILE A 192 5.04 -14.71 -0.83
C ILE A 192 5.13 -13.30 -1.38
N PHE A 193 4.71 -12.33 -0.58
CA PHE A 193 4.84 -10.91 -0.88
C PHE A 193 5.67 -10.24 0.19
N PHE A 194 6.66 -9.46 -0.23
CA PHE A 194 7.50 -8.68 0.68
C PHE A 194 6.94 -7.28 0.83
N SER A 195 7.14 -6.69 2.01
CA SER A 195 6.73 -5.30 2.24
C SER A 195 7.48 -4.38 1.29
N THR A 196 6.81 -3.32 0.84
CA THR A 196 7.41 -2.36 -0.10
C THR A 196 8.68 -1.72 0.47
N LYS A 197 8.82 -1.65 1.79
CA LYS A 197 10.04 -1.17 2.45
C LYS A 197 11.23 -2.13 2.23
N ILE A 198 11.01 -3.45 2.36
CA ILE A 198 12.08 -4.45 2.25
C ILE A 198 12.53 -4.66 0.80
N GLN A 199 11.60 -4.55 -0.15
CA GLN A 199 11.93 -4.56 -1.59
C GLN A 199 12.97 -3.49 -1.97
N VAL A 200 13.08 -2.42 -1.19
CA VAL A 200 13.99 -1.31 -1.44
C VAL A 200 15.33 -1.47 -0.69
N GLN A 201 15.41 -2.35 0.32
CA GLN A 201 16.53 -2.31 1.27
C GLN A 201 17.39 -3.59 1.36
N ASN A 202 16.97 -4.78 0.92
CA ASN A 202 17.84 -5.95 1.07
C ASN A 202 17.50 -7.15 0.15
N GLU A 203 18.43 -7.56 -0.71
CA GLU A 203 18.31 -8.77 -1.55
C GLU A 203 18.57 -10.06 -0.72
N GLU A 204 19.39 -9.99 0.33
CA GLU A 204 19.78 -11.17 1.15
C GLU A 204 18.62 -11.68 2.02
N LEU A 205 17.76 -10.79 2.53
CA LEU A 205 16.55 -11.17 3.28
C LEU A 205 15.51 -11.87 2.40
N ARG A 206 15.51 -11.57 1.08
CA ARG A 206 14.63 -12.26 0.12
C ARG A 206 15.08 -13.69 -0.06
N GLU A 207 16.39 -13.92 -0.21
CA GLU A 207 16.96 -15.25 -0.35
C GLU A 207 16.78 -16.11 0.92
N ALA A 208 16.97 -15.54 2.11
CA ALA A 208 16.78 -16.26 3.38
C ALA A 208 15.35 -16.80 3.53
N PHE A 209 14.34 -15.97 3.25
CA PHE A 209 12.94 -16.36 3.35
C PHE A 209 12.54 -17.38 2.27
N MET A 210 13.03 -17.21 1.05
CA MET A 210 12.78 -18.15 -0.05
C MET A 210 13.42 -19.52 0.18
N PHE A 211 14.60 -19.57 0.80
CA PHE A 211 15.30 -20.81 1.12
C PHE A 211 14.57 -21.63 2.21
N GLN A 212 13.86 -20.98 3.13
CA GLN A 212 13.18 -21.68 4.22
C GLN A 212 11.86 -22.35 3.81
N GLU A 213 11.07 -21.77 2.91
CA GLU A 213 9.84 -22.42 2.42
C GLU A 213 10.15 -23.73 1.69
N THR A 214 11.30 -23.85 1.01
CA THR A 214 11.72 -25.14 0.44
C THR A 214 11.97 -26.21 1.52
N LYS A 215 12.38 -25.83 2.74
CA LYS A 215 12.52 -26.76 3.87
C LYS A 215 11.18 -27.09 4.53
N HIS A 216 10.24 -26.15 4.60
CA HIS A 216 8.92 -26.38 5.19
C HIS A 216 7.95 -27.10 4.24
N SER A 217 8.19 -27.08 2.92
CA SER A 217 7.44 -27.86 1.92
C SER A 217 7.87 -29.33 1.84
N GLN A 218 9.01 -29.70 2.42
CA GLN A 218 9.55 -31.07 2.42
C GLN A 218 9.38 -31.84 3.74
N ARG A 219 8.56 -31.34 4.66
CA ARG A 219 8.11 -32.06 5.87
C ARG A 219 6.60 -32.24 5.84
#